data_AF-A0A1L3JJ64-F1
#
_entry.id   AF-A0A1L3JJ64-F1
#
_cell.length_a   1.000
_cell.length_b   1.000
_cell.length_c   1.000
_cell.angle_alpha   90.00
_cell.angle_beta   90.00
_cell.angle_gamma   90.00
#
_symmetry.space_group_name_H-M   'P 1'
#
loop_
_entity.id
_entity.type
_entity.pdbx_description
1 polymer ?
#
loop_
_entity_poly.entity_id
_entity_poly.type
_entity_poly.pdbx_seq_one_letter_code
_entity_poly.pdbx_strand_id
1 'polypeptide(L)'
;MKNEFLLKNEYKNWLIENTQITEGSAISYLSYVSGVNKLISFSKEKKEEQLNLFTTLNTEFEKKNYKAINEILSFVIDELSIKNVEVIFGRPKKTLQNYKSALYRYLEFLIEYLPDSEDDIESGVKTSEEQVENMQIFTTKGKVLSSGIVDRVYLKKDLVKTFLSRIKTQDRTYENIFFPIRFITRIFRLKKEHKAFNKWLNDLLCSINIFVKDSEISFKDVTKLCIINNEVYITYNGVSKLAYTKLSDNKTIEPFDVPALRKIAIDHDRSLFNVMNDNLKNLPTILLITNELKENIHGKITYQKLSKLSHSNKLDEFIKKNIKTDSLLKELKLIASETKLQLMDNSQNVSKGKK
;
A
#
# COMPACT_ATOMS: atom_id res chain seq x y z
N MET A 1 21.66 13.44 11.88
CA MET A 1 20.81 12.24 11.68
C MET A 1 20.67 11.82 10.20
N LYS A 2 21.69 11.99 9.34
CA LYS A 2 21.49 11.83 7.88
C LYS A 2 21.65 10.42 7.31
N ASN A 3 21.93 9.37 8.08
CA ASN A 3 22.08 7.99 7.56
C ASN A 3 21.57 6.92 8.53
N GLU A 4 20.63 7.29 9.40
CA GLU A 4 20.10 6.37 10.40
C GLU A 4 18.90 5.59 9.86
N PHE A 5 18.77 4.34 10.27
CA PHE A 5 17.58 3.54 9.96
C PHE A 5 16.41 4.10 10.77
N LEU A 6 15.53 4.84 10.09
CA LEU A 6 14.30 5.40 10.64
C LEU A 6 13.49 4.34 11.42
N LEU A 7 13.16 4.65 12.68
CA LEU A 7 12.30 3.84 13.54
C LEU A 7 12.74 2.36 13.66
N LYS A 8 14.06 2.11 13.65
CA LYS A 8 14.63 0.76 13.64
C LYS A 8 14.17 -0.09 14.84
N ASN A 9 14.15 0.49 16.04
CA ASN A 9 13.82 -0.23 17.27
C ASN A 9 12.33 -0.54 17.34
N GLU A 10 11.50 0.44 16.97
CA GLU A 10 10.05 0.33 16.85
C GLU A 10 9.68 -0.74 15.81
N TYR A 11 10.37 -0.75 14.66
CA TYR A 11 10.18 -1.78 13.65
C TYR A 11 10.56 -3.18 14.15
N LYS A 12 11.67 -3.31 14.90
CA LYS A 12 12.06 -4.59 15.53
C LYS A 12 10.96 -5.10 16.46
N ASN A 13 10.47 -4.25 17.35
CA ASN A 13 9.44 -4.61 18.32
C ASN A 13 8.13 -4.96 17.60
N TRP A 14 7.75 -4.15 16.61
CA TRP A 14 6.57 -4.40 15.79
C TRP A 14 6.63 -5.76 15.10
N LEU A 15 7.79 -6.15 14.54
CA LEU A 15 7.97 -7.46 13.91
C LEU A 15 7.69 -8.60 14.91
N ILE A 16 8.26 -8.52 16.11
CA ILE A 16 8.13 -9.58 17.13
C ILE A 16 6.68 -9.67 17.61
N GLU A 17 6.08 -8.53 17.97
CA GLU A 17 4.76 -8.45 18.57
C GLU A 17 3.63 -8.74 17.58
N ASN A 18 3.73 -8.24 16.35
CA ASN A 18 2.63 -8.23 15.39
C ASN A 18 2.74 -9.30 14.30
N THR A 19 3.94 -9.83 14.05
CA THR A 19 4.14 -10.84 12.99
C THR A 19 4.51 -12.23 13.52
N GLN A 20 4.64 -12.38 14.85
CA GLN A 20 4.98 -13.64 15.52
C GLN A 20 6.28 -14.28 15.01
N ILE A 21 7.19 -13.48 14.44
CA ILE A 21 8.51 -13.96 14.06
C ILE A 21 9.46 -13.89 15.24
N THR A 22 10.44 -14.79 15.25
CA THR A 22 11.47 -14.82 16.31
C THR A 22 12.34 -13.58 16.29
N GLU A 23 12.96 -13.25 17.41
CA GLU A 23 13.90 -12.13 17.50
C GLU A 23 15.07 -12.27 16.49
N GLY A 24 15.63 -13.47 16.32
CA GLY A 24 16.66 -13.73 15.31
C GLY A 24 16.18 -13.47 13.88
N SER A 25 14.92 -13.79 13.59
CA SER A 25 14.30 -13.44 12.30
C SER A 25 14.16 -11.92 12.17
N ALA A 26 13.69 -11.22 13.20
CA ALA A 26 13.58 -9.76 13.19
C ALA A 26 14.93 -9.08 12.93
N ILE A 27 16.01 -9.53 13.57
CA ILE A 27 17.38 -9.05 13.31
C ILE A 27 17.77 -9.24 11.84
N SER A 28 17.41 -10.38 11.25
CA SER A 28 17.66 -10.65 9.83
C SER A 28 16.93 -9.65 8.93
N TYR A 29 15.66 -9.34 9.23
CA TYR A 29 14.89 -8.31 8.53
C TYR A 29 15.55 -6.93 8.61
N LEU A 30 16.03 -6.52 9.79
CA LEU A 30 16.77 -5.26 9.95
C LEU A 30 18.04 -5.22 9.11
N SER A 31 18.79 -6.33 9.09
CA SER A 31 20.00 -6.48 8.29
C SER A 31 19.72 -6.38 6.79
N TYR A 32 18.63 -6.99 6.33
CA TYR A 32 18.21 -6.93 4.94
C TYR A 32 17.80 -5.51 4.51
N VAL A 33 17.03 -4.77 5.32
CA VAL A 33 16.71 -3.36 5.03
C VAL A 33 17.98 -2.50 4.99
N SER A 34 18.90 -2.70 5.95
CA SER A 34 20.20 -2.02 5.96
C SER A 34 21.07 -2.39 4.74
N GLY A 35 20.94 -3.62 4.23
CA GLY A 35 21.60 -4.08 3.02
C GLY A 35 21.12 -3.33 1.78
N VAL A 36 19.82 -3.02 1.68
CA VAL A 36 19.27 -2.19 0.61
C VAL A 36 19.86 -0.78 0.66
N ASN A 37 19.97 -0.17 1.85
CA ASN A 37 20.57 1.16 1.97
C ASN A 37 21.99 1.26 1.38
N LYS A 38 22.75 0.16 1.44
CA LYS A 38 24.09 0.06 0.85
C LYS A 38 24.06 -0.23 -0.65
N LEU A 39 22.93 -0.66 -1.19
CA LEU A 39 22.79 -1.14 -2.57
C LEU A 39 22.36 -0.04 -3.54
N ILE A 40 21.59 0.94 -3.04
CA ILE A 40 20.97 1.99 -3.85
C ILE A 40 21.29 3.39 -3.33
N SER A 41 21.42 4.31 -4.27
CA SER A 41 21.42 5.74 -4.03
C SER A 41 20.47 6.45 -4.99
N PHE A 42 20.07 7.66 -4.64
CA PHE A 42 19.08 8.48 -5.31
C PHE A 42 19.68 9.82 -5.71
N SER A 43 19.34 10.32 -6.89
CA SER A 43 19.50 11.73 -7.24
C SER A 43 18.16 12.35 -7.62
N LYS A 44 17.94 13.61 -7.23
CA LYS A 44 16.81 14.44 -7.66
C LYS A 44 17.28 15.42 -8.73
N GLU A 45 16.54 15.50 -9.84
CA GLU A 45 16.55 16.56 -10.87
C GLU A 45 17.86 17.37 -10.98
N LYS A 46 18.84 16.81 -11.73
CA LYS A 46 20.11 17.47 -12.12
C LYS A 46 21.11 17.80 -11.00
N LYS A 47 20.92 17.34 -9.77
CA LYS A 47 21.95 17.45 -8.72
C LYS A 47 22.93 16.27 -8.79
N GLU A 48 24.24 16.55 -8.68
CA GLU A 48 25.28 15.52 -8.62
C GLU A 48 25.23 14.72 -7.31
N GLU A 49 24.69 15.29 -6.23
CA GLU A 49 24.67 14.64 -4.92
C GLU A 49 23.73 13.44 -4.90
N GLN A 50 24.32 12.27 -4.66
CA GLN A 50 23.59 11.02 -4.47
C GLN A 50 23.34 10.78 -2.97
N LEU A 51 22.08 10.62 -2.61
CA LEU A 51 21.67 10.30 -1.24
C LEU A 51 21.32 8.82 -1.15
N ASN A 52 21.68 8.15 -0.06
CA ASN A 52 21.26 6.76 0.14
C ASN A 52 19.77 6.69 0.58
N LEU A 53 19.23 5.47 0.65
CA LEU A 53 17.83 5.25 1.04
C LEU A 53 17.50 5.90 2.39
N PHE A 54 18.32 5.66 3.41
CA PHE A 54 18.06 6.16 4.76
C PHE A 54 18.12 7.69 4.84
N THR A 55 19.09 8.33 4.18
CA THR A 55 19.12 9.79 4.08
C THR A 55 17.85 10.32 3.44
N THR A 56 17.39 9.68 2.36
CA THR A 56 16.20 10.09 1.61
C THR A 56 14.94 9.93 2.47
N LEU A 57 14.75 8.78 3.12
CA LEU A 57 13.59 8.54 3.99
C LEU A 57 13.56 9.46 5.21
N ASN A 58 14.71 9.70 5.87
CA ASN A 58 14.77 10.62 7.01
C ASN A 58 14.44 12.05 6.59
N THR A 59 14.89 12.49 5.42
CA THR A 59 14.59 13.83 4.90
C THR A 59 13.09 14.02 4.71
N GLU A 60 12.39 13.04 4.13
CA GLU A 60 10.94 13.13 3.95
C GLU A 60 10.19 12.96 5.28
N PHE A 61 10.74 12.19 6.23
CA PHE A 61 10.19 12.05 7.58
C PHE A 61 10.26 13.37 8.37
N GLU A 62 11.39 14.08 8.33
CA GLU A 62 11.56 15.40 8.97
C GLU A 62 10.57 16.43 8.41
N LYS A 63 10.27 16.35 7.11
CA LYS A 63 9.25 17.15 6.43
C LYS A 63 7.81 16.68 6.69
N LYS A 64 7.61 15.56 7.39
CA LYS A 64 6.32 14.89 7.59
C LYS A 64 5.63 14.49 6.27
N ASN A 65 6.41 14.25 5.22
CA ASN A 65 5.94 13.80 3.90
C ASN A 65 5.90 12.26 3.86
N TYR A 66 5.00 11.68 4.64
CA TYR A 66 4.91 10.24 4.82
C TYR A 66 4.44 9.49 3.55
N LYS A 67 3.63 10.12 2.69
CA LYS A 67 3.30 9.56 1.37
C LYS A 67 4.54 9.40 0.50
N ALA A 68 5.46 10.36 0.49
CA ALA A 68 6.71 10.20 -0.25
C ALA A 68 7.55 9.04 0.27
N ILE A 69 7.59 8.80 1.59
CA ILE A 69 8.27 7.62 2.17
C ILE A 69 7.70 6.31 1.59
N ASN A 70 6.36 6.20 1.53
CA ASN A 70 5.68 5.03 0.97
C ASN A 70 5.97 4.86 -0.53
N GLU A 71 5.94 5.96 -1.29
CA GLU A 71 6.24 5.96 -2.73
C GLU A 71 7.71 5.60 -3.01
N ILE A 72 8.67 6.15 -2.25
CA ILE A 72 10.10 5.80 -2.37
C ILE A 72 10.31 4.31 -2.13
N LEU A 73 9.75 3.75 -1.05
CA LEU A 73 9.89 2.32 -0.76
C LEU A 73 9.23 1.46 -1.84
N SER A 74 8.05 1.84 -2.32
CA SER A 74 7.35 1.14 -3.40
C SER A 74 8.16 1.19 -4.71
N PHE A 75 8.77 2.32 -5.02
CA PHE A 75 9.64 2.48 -6.17
C PHE A 75 10.86 1.55 -6.09
N VAL A 76 11.55 1.49 -4.95
CA VAL A 76 12.67 0.56 -4.74
C VAL A 76 12.24 -0.90 -4.88
N ILE A 77 11.07 -1.26 -4.34
CA ILE A 77 10.51 -2.62 -4.45
C ILE A 77 10.24 -2.98 -5.92
N ASP A 78 9.74 -2.04 -6.71
CA ASP A 78 9.56 -2.20 -8.15
C ASP A 78 10.90 -2.44 -8.85
N GLU A 79 11.93 -1.64 -8.54
CA GLU A 79 13.29 -1.81 -9.10
C GLU A 79 13.89 -3.17 -8.78
N LEU A 80 13.64 -3.70 -7.58
CA LEU A 80 14.03 -5.06 -7.20
C LEU A 80 13.20 -6.16 -7.89
N SER A 81 12.21 -5.79 -8.70
CA SER A 81 11.34 -6.70 -9.47
C SER A 81 11.60 -6.66 -10.98
N ILE A 82 12.64 -5.93 -11.42
CA ILE A 82 13.12 -5.95 -12.82
C ILE A 82 13.54 -7.37 -13.22
N LYS A 83 13.27 -7.74 -14.48
CA LYS A 83 13.76 -9.00 -15.06
C LYS A 83 15.29 -9.00 -15.11
N ASN A 84 15.93 -10.09 -14.69
CA ASN A 84 17.40 -10.23 -14.58
C ASN A 84 18.05 -9.24 -13.58
N VAL A 85 17.32 -8.86 -12.53
CA VAL A 85 17.77 -7.95 -11.46
C VAL A 85 19.12 -8.35 -10.83
N GLU A 86 19.45 -9.63 -10.77
CA GLU A 86 20.73 -10.14 -10.26
C GLU A 86 21.95 -9.64 -11.05
N VAL A 87 21.81 -9.46 -12.36
CA VAL A 87 22.87 -8.93 -13.24
C VAL A 87 23.05 -7.44 -12.99
N ILE A 88 21.92 -6.73 -12.90
CA ILE A 88 21.86 -5.28 -12.70
C ILE A 88 22.53 -4.89 -11.38
N PHE A 89 22.15 -5.56 -10.30
CA PHE A 89 22.66 -5.25 -8.96
C PHE A 89 23.93 -6.02 -8.58
N GLY A 90 24.34 -7.02 -9.37
CA GLY A 90 25.49 -7.86 -9.06
C GLY A 90 25.36 -8.62 -7.74
N ARG A 91 24.14 -9.08 -7.41
CA ARG A 91 23.84 -9.80 -6.17
C ARG A 91 23.04 -11.07 -6.48
N PRO A 92 23.20 -12.15 -5.68
CA PRO A 92 22.40 -13.35 -5.86
C PRO A 92 20.91 -13.05 -5.79
N LYS A 93 20.13 -13.70 -6.66
CA LYS A 93 18.66 -13.54 -6.72
C LYS A 93 18.00 -13.76 -5.36
N LYS A 94 18.45 -14.75 -4.58
CA LYS A 94 17.94 -15.02 -3.22
C LYS A 94 18.16 -13.85 -2.27
N THR A 95 19.32 -13.19 -2.32
CA THR A 95 19.63 -12.02 -1.51
C THR A 95 18.71 -10.85 -1.85
N LEU A 96 18.51 -10.58 -3.14
CA LEU A 96 17.60 -9.53 -3.61
C LEU A 96 16.14 -9.81 -3.24
N GLN A 97 15.73 -11.08 -3.25
CA GLN A 97 14.41 -11.49 -2.74
C GLN A 97 14.25 -11.27 -1.23
N ASN A 98 15.30 -11.51 -0.44
CA ASN A 98 15.28 -11.22 1.00
C ASN A 98 15.18 -9.71 1.26
N TYR A 99 15.95 -8.91 0.51
CA TYR A 99 15.87 -7.45 0.53
C TYR A 99 14.45 -6.96 0.22
N LYS A 100 13.87 -7.43 -0.90
CA LYS A 100 12.50 -7.09 -1.28
C LYS A 100 11.49 -7.50 -0.21
N SER A 101 11.61 -8.71 0.33
CA SER A 101 10.72 -9.18 1.40
C SER A 101 10.81 -8.31 2.66
N ALA A 102 12.02 -7.85 3.00
CA ALA A 102 12.25 -7.00 4.16
C ALA A 102 11.75 -5.57 3.97
N LEU A 103 11.89 -5.00 2.76
CA LEU A 103 11.29 -3.72 2.43
C LEU A 103 9.77 -3.76 2.46
N TYR A 104 9.13 -4.84 1.96
CA TYR A 104 7.67 -4.97 2.09
C TYR A 104 7.21 -4.98 3.56
N ARG A 105 7.93 -5.65 4.45
CA ARG A 105 7.59 -5.66 5.89
C ARG A 105 7.85 -4.31 6.54
N TYR A 106 8.92 -3.63 6.13
CA TYR A 106 9.21 -2.30 6.63
C TYR A 106 8.18 -1.27 6.14
N LEU A 107 7.76 -1.35 4.88
CA LEU A 107 6.66 -0.55 4.34
C LEU A 107 5.34 -0.83 5.08
N GLU A 108 5.00 -2.10 5.33
CA GLU A 108 3.81 -2.46 6.13
C GLU A 108 3.87 -1.84 7.53
N PHE A 109 5.02 -1.91 8.21
CA PHE A 109 5.22 -1.25 9.49
C PHE A 109 5.02 0.26 9.39
N LEU A 110 5.65 0.94 8.43
CA LEU A 110 5.56 2.39 8.31
C LEU A 110 4.15 2.87 7.95
N ILE A 111 3.42 2.14 7.10
CA ILE A 111 2.02 2.45 6.76
C ILE A 111 1.12 2.44 8.00
N GLU A 112 1.42 1.55 8.95
CA GLU A 112 0.65 1.41 10.18
C GLU A 112 1.11 2.37 11.26
N TYR A 113 2.42 2.62 11.33
CA TYR A 113 3.04 3.39 12.41
C TYR A 113 3.07 4.89 12.12
N LEU A 114 3.21 5.29 10.85
CA LEU A 114 3.24 6.69 10.44
C LEU A 114 1.84 7.20 10.10
N PRO A 115 1.59 8.50 10.31
CA PRO A 115 0.44 9.15 9.69
C PRO A 115 0.56 9.08 8.17
N ASP A 116 -0.56 9.09 7.45
CA ASP A 116 -0.58 9.46 6.05
C ASP A 116 -0.47 10.97 5.99
N SER A 117 0.26 11.47 5.00
CA SER A 117 0.34 12.92 4.79
C SER A 117 -0.99 13.46 4.27
N GLU A 118 -1.24 14.74 4.51
CA GLU A 118 -2.35 15.41 3.83
C GLU A 118 -1.90 15.62 2.38
N ASP A 119 -2.78 15.35 1.42
CA ASP A 119 -2.66 15.98 0.11
C ASP A 119 -3.03 17.45 0.32
N ASP A 120 -2.09 18.24 0.84
CA ASP A 120 -2.15 19.70 0.68
C ASP A 120 -1.93 19.94 -0.81
N ILE A 121 -3.00 19.81 -1.60
CA ILE A 121 -3.04 20.34 -2.97
C ILE A 121 -3.14 21.87 -2.82
N GLU A 122 -2.10 22.50 -2.29
CA GLU A 122 -1.83 23.88 -2.65
C GLU A 122 -1.45 23.88 -4.13
N SER A 123 -2.21 24.65 -4.91
CA SER A 123 -2.02 24.77 -6.35
C SER A 123 -0.58 25.16 -6.69
N GLY A 124 0.19 24.21 -7.23
CA GLY A 124 1.57 24.42 -7.70
C GLY A 124 2.65 23.53 -7.06
N VAL A 125 2.34 22.75 -6.01
CA VAL A 125 3.30 21.81 -5.41
C VAL A 125 3.24 20.45 -6.12
N LYS A 126 4.37 19.94 -6.62
CA LYS A 126 4.48 18.60 -7.22
C LYS A 126 4.02 17.54 -6.22
N THR A 127 3.16 16.63 -6.66
CA THR A 127 2.68 15.52 -5.81
C THR A 127 3.84 14.63 -5.36
N SER A 128 3.72 13.94 -4.23
CA SER A 128 4.75 12.99 -3.76
C SER A 128 5.05 11.91 -4.80
N GLU A 129 4.07 11.52 -5.62
CA GLU A 129 4.26 10.61 -6.75
C GLU A 129 5.15 11.24 -7.84
N GLU A 130 4.85 12.46 -8.29
CA GLU A 130 5.67 13.18 -9.29
C GLU A 130 7.11 13.38 -8.80
N GLN A 131 7.29 13.69 -7.51
CA GLN A 131 8.62 13.85 -6.93
C GLN A 131 9.43 12.56 -6.97
N VAL A 132 8.79 11.40 -6.79
CA VAL A 132 9.43 10.09 -6.83
C VAL A 132 9.66 9.62 -8.26
N GLU A 133 8.76 9.93 -9.19
CA GLU A 133 8.94 9.64 -10.62
C GLU A 133 10.17 10.30 -11.22
N ASN A 134 10.50 11.51 -10.74
CA ASN A 134 11.69 12.24 -11.17
C ASN A 134 12.98 11.80 -10.44
N MET A 135 12.91 10.82 -9.53
CA MET A 135 14.11 10.26 -8.88
C MET A 135 14.82 9.27 -9.81
N GLN A 136 16.13 9.41 -9.91
CA GLN A 136 17.00 8.40 -10.51
C GLN A 136 17.57 7.51 -9.43
N ILE A 137 17.44 6.19 -9.58
CA ILE A 137 18.10 5.21 -8.72
C ILE A 137 19.40 4.76 -9.38
N PHE A 138 20.47 4.78 -8.60
CA PHE A 138 21.76 4.26 -8.96
C PHE A 138 22.05 3.00 -8.16
N THR A 139 22.60 2.01 -8.83
CA THR A 139 23.20 0.86 -8.14
C THR A 139 24.59 1.25 -7.60
N THR A 140 25.13 0.48 -6.67
CA THR A 140 26.54 0.62 -6.22
C THR A 140 27.58 0.56 -7.33
N LYS A 141 27.21 0.10 -8.53
CA LYS A 141 28.09 0.06 -9.71
C LYS A 141 27.95 1.32 -10.59
N GLY A 142 27.25 2.35 -10.13
CA GLY A 142 27.03 3.60 -10.87
C GLY A 142 26.02 3.50 -12.03
N LYS A 143 25.44 2.31 -12.26
CA LYS A 143 24.41 2.13 -13.30
C LYS A 143 23.11 2.79 -12.86
N VAL A 144 22.62 3.72 -13.67
CA VAL A 144 21.26 4.27 -13.58
C VAL A 144 20.27 3.14 -13.91
N LEU A 145 19.35 2.89 -13.00
CA LEU A 145 18.15 2.10 -13.29
C LEU A 145 17.25 3.02 -14.11
N SER A 146 17.29 2.83 -15.42
CA SER A 146 16.61 3.69 -16.39
C SER A 146 15.12 3.80 -16.11
N SER A 147 14.59 5.03 -16.25
CA SER A 147 13.17 5.37 -16.38
C SER A 147 12.53 4.89 -17.70
N GLY A 148 13.19 3.98 -18.43
CA GLY A 148 12.72 3.43 -19.69
C GLY A 148 11.77 2.24 -19.49
N ILE A 149 11.20 1.77 -20.59
CA ILE A 149 10.42 0.53 -20.62
C ILE A 149 11.33 -0.63 -20.22
N VAL A 150 11.04 -1.24 -19.06
CA VAL A 150 11.79 -2.38 -18.53
C VAL A 150 10.81 -3.48 -18.14
N ASP A 151 11.08 -4.70 -18.59
CA ASP A 151 10.31 -5.87 -18.19
C ASP A 151 10.37 -6.07 -16.67
N ARG A 152 9.22 -6.21 -16.03
CA ARG A 152 9.11 -6.52 -14.59
C ARG A 152 8.33 -7.79 -14.36
N VAL A 153 8.73 -8.54 -13.33
CA VAL A 153 8.10 -9.81 -12.96
C VAL A 153 7.74 -9.81 -11.48
N TYR A 154 6.45 -9.94 -11.21
CA TYR A 154 5.89 -10.01 -9.88
C TYR A 154 5.28 -11.39 -9.64
N LEU A 155 5.80 -12.10 -8.64
CA LEU A 155 5.25 -13.39 -8.24
C LEU A 155 4.02 -13.18 -7.35
N LYS A 156 3.18 -14.21 -7.19
CA LYS A 156 2.00 -14.16 -6.29
C LYS A 156 2.28 -13.52 -4.93
N LYS A 157 3.40 -13.85 -4.30
CA LYS A 157 3.80 -13.28 -3.00
C LYS A 157 3.99 -11.75 -3.04
N ASP A 158 4.47 -11.22 -4.15
CA ASP A 158 4.68 -9.78 -4.35
C ASP A 158 3.31 -9.12 -4.53
N LEU A 159 2.47 -9.70 -5.38
CA LEU A 159 1.11 -9.22 -5.64
C LEU A 159 0.25 -9.20 -4.37
N VAL A 160 0.27 -10.28 -3.58
CA VAL A 160 -0.46 -10.37 -2.30
C VAL A 160 -0.03 -9.24 -1.36
N LYS A 161 1.29 -9.03 -1.20
CA LYS A 161 1.81 -7.97 -0.32
C LYS A 161 1.40 -6.59 -0.78
N THR A 162 1.56 -6.28 -2.06
CA THR A 162 1.23 -4.96 -2.62
C THR A 162 -0.28 -4.68 -2.55
N PHE A 163 -1.12 -5.62 -3.00
CA PHE A 163 -2.56 -5.39 -3.04
C PHE A 163 -3.21 -5.44 -1.65
N LEU A 164 -2.75 -6.29 -0.71
CA LEU A 164 -3.21 -6.21 0.68
C LEU A 164 -2.83 -4.88 1.33
N SER A 165 -1.61 -4.40 1.09
CA SER A 165 -1.19 -3.09 1.58
C SER A 165 -2.15 -1.99 1.11
N ARG A 166 -2.47 -1.97 -0.19
CA ARG A 166 -3.43 -1.03 -0.76
C ARG A 166 -4.81 -1.11 -0.13
N ILE A 167 -5.37 -2.31 0.04
CA ILE A 167 -6.66 -2.51 0.71
C ILE A 167 -6.62 -1.91 2.13
N LYS A 168 -5.54 -2.17 2.87
CA LYS A 168 -5.34 -1.68 4.24
C LYS A 168 -5.12 -0.16 4.33
N THR A 169 -4.91 0.55 3.23
CA THR A 169 -4.70 2.01 3.23
C THR A 169 -5.83 2.80 2.57
N GLN A 170 -6.95 2.16 2.21
CA GLN A 170 -8.09 2.85 1.58
C GLN A 170 -9.02 3.54 2.58
N ASP A 171 -8.48 4.32 3.52
CA ASP A 171 -9.35 5.06 4.44
C ASP A 171 -10.23 6.07 3.68
N ARG A 172 -11.46 6.25 4.15
CA ARG A 172 -12.40 7.25 3.62
C ARG A 172 -13.07 8.00 4.75
N THR A 173 -13.23 9.31 4.56
CA THR A 173 -13.92 10.19 5.51
C THR A 173 -15.06 10.88 4.79
N TYR A 174 -16.25 10.29 4.85
CA TYR A 174 -17.47 10.91 4.33
C TYR A 174 -18.18 11.69 5.43
N GLU A 175 -19.02 12.66 5.06
CA GLU A 175 -19.71 13.53 6.02
C GLU A 175 -20.44 12.75 7.13
N ASN A 176 -21.21 11.72 6.75
CA ASN A 176 -22.05 10.96 7.68
C ASN A 176 -21.33 9.76 8.31
N ILE A 177 -20.37 9.15 7.61
CA ILE A 177 -19.74 7.89 8.02
C ILE A 177 -18.30 7.81 7.56
N PHE A 178 -17.41 7.31 8.42
CA PHE A 178 -16.02 7.04 8.06
C PHE A 178 -15.85 5.56 7.74
N PHE A 179 -14.91 5.28 6.85
CA PHE A 179 -14.34 3.95 6.64
C PHE A 179 -12.84 3.98 6.97
N PRO A 180 -12.47 4.01 8.27
CA PRO A 180 -11.08 4.14 8.70
C PRO A 180 -10.43 2.76 8.82
N ILE A 181 -10.18 2.09 7.69
CA ILE A 181 -9.63 0.72 7.62
C ILE A 181 -8.32 0.53 8.43
N ARG A 182 -7.45 1.55 8.53
CA ARG A 182 -6.25 1.47 9.38
C ARG A 182 -6.59 1.44 10.86
N PHE A 183 -7.54 2.27 11.30
CA PHE A 183 -8.05 2.23 12.68
C PHE A 183 -8.73 0.90 12.97
N ILE A 184 -9.53 0.39 12.02
CA ILE A 184 -10.17 -0.93 12.13
C ILE A 184 -9.12 -2.05 12.26
N THR A 185 -8.03 -1.98 11.49
CA THR A 185 -6.89 -2.92 11.61
C THR A 185 -6.34 -2.94 13.04
N ARG A 186 -6.17 -1.75 13.66
CA ARG A 186 -5.76 -1.62 15.06
C ARG A 186 -6.77 -2.23 16.03
N ILE A 187 -8.07 -2.00 15.83
CA ILE A 187 -9.15 -2.58 16.67
C ILE A 187 -8.98 -4.09 16.80
N PHE A 188 -8.89 -4.79 15.66
CA PHE A 188 -8.75 -6.25 15.65
C PHE A 188 -7.43 -6.73 16.29
N ARG A 189 -6.36 -5.94 16.22
CA ARG A 189 -5.10 -6.26 16.91
C ARG A 189 -5.19 -6.12 18.42
N LEU A 190 -5.72 -5.00 18.91
CA LEU A 190 -5.90 -4.75 20.34
C LEU A 190 -6.81 -5.81 20.98
N LYS A 191 -7.80 -6.28 20.23
CA LYS A 191 -8.71 -7.35 20.64
C LYS A 191 -8.13 -8.76 20.44
N LYS A 192 -6.91 -8.89 19.91
CA LYS A 192 -6.25 -10.17 19.59
C LYS A 192 -7.01 -11.03 18.56
N GLU A 193 -7.83 -10.41 17.73
CA GLU A 193 -8.65 -11.05 16.69
C GLU A 193 -8.16 -10.77 15.26
N HIS A 194 -6.90 -10.31 15.12
CA HIS A 194 -6.25 -10.05 13.84
C HIS A 194 -6.32 -11.23 12.85
N LYS A 195 -6.42 -12.48 13.31
CA LYS A 195 -6.60 -13.65 12.43
C LYS A 195 -7.89 -13.59 11.61
N ALA A 196 -9.02 -13.25 12.25
CA ALA A 196 -10.31 -13.16 11.58
C ALA A 196 -10.34 -12.00 10.56
N PHE A 197 -9.78 -10.85 10.96
CA PHE A 197 -9.64 -9.70 10.08
C PHE A 197 -8.71 -9.97 8.88
N ASN A 198 -7.55 -10.60 9.11
CA ASN A 198 -6.64 -10.99 8.04
C ASN A 198 -7.28 -12.01 7.09
N LYS A 199 -8.11 -12.91 7.59
CA LYS A 199 -8.88 -13.82 6.73
C LYS A 199 -9.82 -13.02 5.83
N TRP A 200 -10.60 -12.09 6.38
CA TRP A 200 -11.48 -11.23 5.59
C TRP A 200 -10.72 -10.39 4.55
N LEU A 201 -9.58 -9.80 4.90
CA LEU A 201 -8.72 -9.08 3.95
C LEU A 201 -8.23 -9.98 2.81
N ASN A 202 -7.85 -11.23 3.12
CA ASN A 202 -7.43 -12.20 2.11
C ASN A 202 -8.59 -12.64 1.22
N ASP A 203 -9.78 -12.83 1.78
CA ASP A 203 -10.99 -13.15 1.02
C ASP A 203 -11.32 -12.00 0.05
N LEU A 204 -11.26 -10.75 0.53
CA LEU A 204 -11.45 -9.55 -0.27
C LEU A 204 -10.40 -9.39 -1.39
N LEU A 205 -9.12 -9.66 -1.08
CA LEU A 205 -8.06 -9.71 -2.07
C LEU A 205 -8.33 -10.80 -3.14
N CYS A 206 -8.77 -11.99 -2.72
CA CYS A 206 -9.06 -13.07 -3.65
C CYS A 206 -10.25 -12.75 -4.55
N SER A 207 -11.22 -11.95 -4.09
CA SER A 207 -12.37 -11.54 -4.89
C SER A 207 -12.10 -10.40 -5.88
N ILE A 208 -10.88 -9.84 -5.93
CA ILE A 208 -10.57 -8.80 -6.91
C ILE A 208 -10.71 -9.36 -8.33
N ASN A 209 -11.52 -8.69 -9.15
CA ASN A 209 -11.70 -9.01 -10.56
C ASN A 209 -10.59 -8.39 -11.41
N ILE A 210 -10.15 -9.15 -12.41
CA ILE A 210 -9.18 -8.72 -13.40
C ILE A 210 -9.77 -9.01 -14.77
N PHE A 211 -9.84 -8.00 -15.62
CA PHE A 211 -10.39 -8.14 -16.96
C PHE A 211 -9.31 -8.68 -17.90
N VAL A 212 -9.68 -9.66 -18.70
CA VAL A 212 -8.96 -10.07 -19.91
C VAL A 212 -9.96 -9.96 -21.07
N LYS A 213 -9.48 -9.84 -22.31
CA LYS A 213 -10.28 -9.46 -23.50
C LYS A 213 -11.76 -9.91 -23.51
N ASP A 214 -12.02 -11.19 -23.24
CA ASP A 214 -13.36 -11.79 -23.33
C ASP A 214 -13.82 -12.45 -22.02
N SER A 215 -13.17 -12.19 -20.87
CA SER A 215 -13.56 -12.80 -19.59
C SER A 215 -13.04 -12.05 -18.37
N GLU A 216 -13.62 -12.33 -17.20
CA GLU A 216 -13.09 -11.90 -15.91
C GLU A 216 -12.40 -13.07 -15.20
N ILE A 217 -11.25 -12.80 -14.58
CA ILE A 217 -10.56 -13.76 -13.72
C ILE A 217 -10.49 -13.23 -12.30
N SER A 218 -10.58 -14.14 -11.33
CA SER A 218 -10.38 -13.83 -9.93
C SER A 218 -8.90 -13.72 -9.62
N PHE A 219 -8.51 -12.73 -8.81
CA PHE A 219 -7.13 -12.61 -8.31
C PHE A 219 -6.68 -13.90 -7.60
N LYS A 220 -7.58 -14.68 -7.00
CA LYS A 220 -7.28 -15.98 -6.37
C LYS A 220 -6.42 -16.86 -7.28
N ASP A 221 -6.77 -16.95 -8.56
CA ASP A 221 -6.18 -17.89 -9.53
C ASP A 221 -4.90 -17.35 -10.19
N VAL A 222 -4.58 -16.08 -9.96
CA VAL A 222 -3.35 -15.45 -10.47
C VAL A 222 -2.14 -16.00 -9.76
N THR A 223 -1.11 -16.36 -10.52
CA THR A 223 0.17 -16.87 -10.02
C THR A 223 1.33 -15.89 -10.22
N LYS A 224 1.24 -15.05 -11.26
CA LYS A 224 2.28 -14.11 -11.68
C LYS A 224 1.68 -12.95 -12.47
N LEU A 225 2.30 -11.79 -12.37
CA LEU A 225 2.04 -10.61 -13.20
C LEU A 225 3.37 -10.19 -13.85
N CYS A 226 3.35 -9.96 -15.15
CA CYS A 226 4.48 -9.41 -15.89
C CYS A 226 4.07 -8.07 -16.49
N ILE A 227 4.98 -7.09 -16.46
CA ILE A 227 4.83 -5.85 -17.19
C ILE A 227 5.87 -5.90 -18.29
N ILE A 228 5.45 -5.88 -19.55
CA ILE A 228 6.30 -5.98 -20.74
C ILE A 228 5.84 -4.89 -21.68
N ASN A 229 6.73 -3.96 -22.05
CA ASN A 229 6.34 -2.81 -22.86
C ASN A 229 5.16 -2.01 -22.27
N ASN A 230 5.16 -1.84 -20.95
CA ASN A 230 4.08 -1.27 -20.13
C ASN A 230 2.74 -2.04 -20.14
N GLU A 231 2.58 -3.01 -21.03
CA GLU A 231 1.42 -3.89 -21.04
C GLU A 231 1.47 -4.87 -19.86
N VAL A 232 0.31 -5.09 -19.23
CA VAL A 232 0.18 -6.00 -18.09
C VAL A 232 -0.28 -7.37 -18.57
N TYR A 233 0.51 -8.39 -18.25
CA TYR A 233 0.20 -9.78 -18.50
C TYR A 233 -0.01 -10.53 -17.19
N ILE A 234 -1.13 -11.25 -17.08
CA ILE A 234 -1.49 -12.04 -15.90
C ILE A 234 -1.39 -13.53 -16.24
N THR A 235 -0.64 -14.27 -15.43
CA THR A 235 -0.55 -15.72 -15.55
C THR A 235 -1.49 -16.42 -14.59
N TYR A 236 -2.39 -17.24 -15.12
CA TYR A 236 -3.31 -18.10 -14.38
C TYR A 236 -3.46 -19.43 -15.12
N ASN A 237 -3.61 -20.55 -14.40
CA ASN A 237 -3.64 -21.90 -14.99
C ASN A 237 -2.50 -22.20 -15.99
N GLY A 238 -1.30 -21.65 -15.73
CA GLY A 238 -0.12 -21.80 -16.59
C GLY A 238 -0.13 -20.95 -17.87
N VAL A 239 -1.21 -20.23 -18.17
CA VAL A 239 -1.36 -19.40 -19.37
C VAL A 239 -1.21 -17.92 -19.01
N SER A 240 -0.49 -17.17 -19.83
CA SER A 240 -0.35 -15.72 -19.70
C SER A 240 -1.31 -15.00 -20.65
N LYS A 241 -2.10 -14.06 -20.14
CA LYS A 241 -3.03 -13.25 -20.95
C LYS A 241 -2.82 -11.76 -20.69
N LEU A 242 -3.05 -10.95 -21.72
CA LEU A 242 -3.09 -9.49 -21.60
C LEU A 242 -4.27 -9.09 -20.70
N ALA A 243 -3.99 -8.25 -19.71
CA ALA A 243 -4.96 -7.71 -18.79
C ALA A 243 -5.45 -6.34 -19.25
N TYR A 244 -6.69 -6.05 -18.90
CA TYR A 244 -7.41 -4.84 -19.28
C TYR A 244 -7.86 -4.10 -18.01
N THR A 245 -7.87 -2.78 -18.08
CA THR A 245 -8.44 -1.90 -17.08
C THR A 245 -9.79 -1.38 -17.58
N LYS A 246 -10.73 -1.15 -16.66
CA LYS A 246 -11.87 -0.29 -16.97
C LYS A 246 -11.44 1.17 -16.99
N LEU A 247 -12.08 1.95 -17.85
CA LEU A 247 -11.96 3.40 -17.85
C LEU A 247 -12.83 4.02 -16.74
N SER A 248 -12.75 5.33 -16.61
CA SER A 248 -13.50 6.14 -15.64
C SER A 248 -15.03 5.91 -15.67
N ASP A 249 -15.58 5.53 -16.82
CA ASP A 249 -17.00 5.23 -17.03
C ASP A 249 -17.45 3.86 -16.47
N ASN A 250 -16.51 3.04 -15.98
CA ASN A 250 -16.74 1.67 -15.50
C ASN A 250 -17.37 0.70 -16.53
N LYS A 251 -17.37 1.07 -17.82
CA LYS A 251 -17.96 0.29 -18.92
C LYS A 251 -16.93 -0.05 -19.97
N THR A 252 -16.16 0.93 -20.41
CA THR A 252 -15.15 0.76 -21.45
C THR A 252 -13.93 0.07 -20.85
N ILE A 253 -13.33 -0.86 -21.59
CA ILE A 253 -12.13 -1.58 -21.19
C ILE A 253 -11.01 -1.36 -22.21
N GLU A 254 -9.79 -1.14 -21.73
CA GLU A 254 -8.58 -0.97 -22.54
C GLU A 254 -7.43 -1.78 -21.94
N PRO A 255 -6.44 -2.22 -22.72
CA PRO A 255 -5.22 -2.80 -22.17
C PRO A 255 -4.57 -1.86 -21.14
N PHE A 256 -4.01 -2.41 -20.07
CA PHE A 256 -3.18 -1.61 -19.17
C PHE A 256 -1.97 -1.04 -19.92
N ASP A 257 -1.62 0.22 -19.65
CA ASP A 257 -0.37 0.87 -20.06
C ASP A 257 0.30 1.49 -18.84
N VAL A 258 1.03 0.66 -18.09
CA VAL A 258 1.65 1.06 -16.83
C VAL A 258 3.11 0.59 -16.73
N PRO A 259 4.04 1.43 -16.26
CA PRO A 259 5.46 1.06 -16.21
C PRO A 259 5.83 0.16 -15.02
N ALA A 260 4.95 0.04 -14.02
CA ALA A 260 5.24 -0.64 -12.77
C ALA A 260 3.98 -1.02 -12.00
N LEU A 261 4.11 -2.01 -11.09
CA LEU A 261 2.99 -2.48 -10.26
C LEU A 261 2.41 -1.35 -9.39
N ARG A 262 3.24 -0.39 -8.93
CA ARG A 262 2.77 0.77 -8.15
C ARG A 262 1.68 1.59 -8.87
N LYS A 263 1.61 1.55 -10.21
CA LYS A 263 0.64 2.26 -11.05
C LYS A 263 -0.65 1.49 -11.35
N ILE A 264 -0.80 0.28 -10.81
CA ILE A 264 -2.07 -0.47 -10.83
C ILE A 264 -2.82 -0.21 -9.53
N ALA A 265 -3.94 0.49 -9.55
CA ALA A 265 -4.82 0.70 -8.40
C ALA A 265 -5.80 -0.47 -8.16
N ILE A 266 -6.46 -0.42 -7.01
CA ILE A 266 -7.63 -1.22 -6.69
C ILE A 266 -8.80 -0.25 -6.58
N ASP A 267 -9.84 -0.47 -7.38
CA ASP A 267 -11.05 0.35 -7.39
C ASP A 267 -12.29 -0.49 -7.10
N HIS A 268 -13.37 0.19 -6.75
CA HIS A 268 -14.69 -0.39 -6.55
C HIS A 268 -15.55 -0.17 -7.80
N ASP A 269 -16.26 -1.19 -8.26
CA ASP A 269 -17.20 -1.07 -9.38
C ASP A 269 -18.38 -0.11 -9.08
N ARG A 270 -18.76 -0.03 -7.80
CA ARG A 270 -19.72 0.90 -7.23
C ARG A 270 -18.99 1.80 -6.23
N SER A 271 -19.29 3.09 -6.26
CA SER A 271 -18.72 4.05 -5.31
C SER A 271 -18.90 3.58 -3.86
N LEU A 272 -17.79 3.45 -3.12
CA LEU A 272 -17.81 3.12 -1.70
C LEU A 272 -18.61 4.16 -0.89
N PHE A 273 -18.65 5.43 -1.33
CA PHE A 273 -19.51 6.45 -0.73
C PHE A 273 -20.99 6.03 -0.79
N ASN A 274 -21.47 5.57 -1.94
CA ASN A 274 -22.85 5.14 -2.10
C ASN A 274 -23.12 3.88 -1.26
N VAL A 275 -22.23 2.88 -1.34
CA VAL A 275 -22.34 1.64 -0.55
C VAL A 275 -22.50 1.93 0.94
N MET A 276 -21.67 2.83 1.47
CA MET A 276 -21.68 3.18 2.90
C MET A 276 -22.94 3.96 3.30
N ASN A 277 -23.36 4.95 2.49
CA ASN A 277 -24.55 5.76 2.82
C ASN A 277 -25.86 4.97 2.65
N ASP A 278 -25.97 4.16 1.61
CA ASP A 278 -27.17 3.34 1.36
C ASP A 278 -27.39 2.30 2.47
N ASN A 279 -26.30 1.85 3.10
CA ASN A 279 -26.32 0.87 4.19
C ASN A 279 -26.17 1.48 5.58
N LEU A 280 -26.25 2.80 5.76
CA LEU A 280 -25.93 3.49 7.02
C LEU A 280 -26.60 2.86 8.26
N LYS A 281 -27.89 2.50 8.14
CA LYS A 281 -28.68 1.87 9.22
C LYS A 281 -28.17 0.48 9.62
N ASN A 282 -27.50 -0.21 8.71
CA ASN A 282 -26.93 -1.55 8.88
C ASN A 282 -25.45 -1.51 9.30
N LEU A 283 -24.87 -0.32 9.53
CA LEU A 283 -23.48 -0.12 9.93
C LEU A 283 -23.33 0.53 11.33
N PRO A 284 -24.04 0.04 12.38
CA PRO A 284 -24.04 0.69 13.69
C PRO A 284 -22.66 0.70 14.38
N THR A 285 -21.83 -0.32 14.19
CA THR A 285 -20.48 -0.38 14.79
C THR A 285 -19.54 0.59 14.10
N ILE A 286 -19.60 0.72 12.78
CA ILE A 286 -18.82 1.72 12.03
C ILE A 286 -19.30 3.14 12.36
N LEU A 287 -20.61 3.35 12.55
CA LEU A 287 -21.14 4.63 13.03
C LEU A 287 -20.62 4.98 14.43
N LEU A 288 -20.60 4.01 15.34
CA LEU A 288 -20.02 4.19 16.68
C LEU A 288 -18.54 4.60 16.60
N ILE A 289 -17.76 3.94 15.73
CA ILE A 289 -16.36 4.32 15.46
C ILE A 289 -16.28 5.74 14.88
N THR A 290 -17.15 6.07 13.93
CA THR A 290 -17.20 7.39 13.30
C THR A 290 -17.43 8.49 14.34
N ASN A 291 -18.41 8.31 15.22
CA ASN A 291 -18.75 9.29 16.24
C ASN A 291 -17.61 9.48 17.24
N GLU A 292 -17.02 8.39 17.73
CA GLU A 292 -15.87 8.47 18.64
C GLU A 292 -14.69 9.21 17.99
N LEU A 293 -14.40 8.94 16.72
CA LEU A 293 -13.33 9.63 16.01
C LEU A 293 -13.66 11.11 15.79
N LYS A 294 -14.92 11.46 15.48
CA LYS A 294 -15.37 12.87 15.37
C LYS A 294 -15.24 13.62 16.69
N GLU A 295 -15.62 13.02 17.82
CA GLU A 295 -15.55 13.65 19.14
C GLU A 295 -14.12 13.94 19.59
N ASN A 296 -13.17 13.09 19.19
CA ASN A 296 -11.77 13.25 19.56
C ASN A 296 -10.95 14.05 18.52
N ILE A 297 -11.53 14.44 17.38
CA ILE A 297 -10.88 15.29 16.37
C ILE A 297 -11.48 16.69 16.39
N HIS A 298 -10.68 17.67 16.78
CA HIS A 298 -11.06 19.08 16.65
C HIS A 298 -10.75 19.63 15.23
N GLY A 299 -11.72 20.34 14.66
CA GLY A 299 -11.63 20.99 13.33
C GLY A 299 -11.80 20.02 12.16
N LYS A 300 -11.33 20.40 10.96
CA LYS A 300 -11.38 19.53 9.77
C LYS A 300 -10.74 18.18 10.10
N ILE A 301 -11.47 17.12 9.80
CA ILE A 301 -11.01 15.74 9.98
C ILE A 301 -10.03 15.46 8.86
N THR A 302 -8.78 15.32 9.26
CA THR A 302 -7.70 14.98 8.35
C THR A 302 -7.15 13.62 8.72
N TYR A 303 -6.59 12.95 7.74
CA TYR A 303 -6.00 11.64 7.96
C TYR A 303 -4.92 11.70 9.06
N GLN A 304 -4.08 12.74 9.06
CA GLN A 304 -3.03 12.91 10.06
C GLN A 304 -3.60 12.93 11.50
N LYS A 305 -4.74 13.59 11.71
CA LYS A 305 -5.40 13.62 13.01
C LYS A 305 -5.98 12.25 13.39
N LEU A 306 -6.63 11.57 12.44
CA LEU A 306 -7.12 10.20 12.62
C LEU A 306 -6.01 9.25 13.04
N SER A 307 -4.85 9.33 12.38
CA SER A 307 -3.72 8.45 12.65
C SER A 307 -2.95 8.78 13.93
N LYS A 308 -2.91 10.04 14.36
CA LYS A 308 -2.36 10.40 15.68
C LYS A 308 -3.25 9.86 16.80
N LEU A 309 -4.56 10.00 16.64
CA LEU A 309 -5.53 9.48 17.60
C LEU A 309 -5.54 7.95 17.64
N SER A 310 -5.39 7.31 16.47
CA SER A 310 -5.25 5.87 16.37
C SER A 310 -4.00 5.34 17.08
N HIS A 311 -3.16 6.16 17.71
CA HIS A 311 -2.05 5.72 18.54
C HIS A 311 -2.14 6.18 20.01
N SER A 312 -3.26 6.80 20.40
CA SER A 312 -3.49 7.26 21.76
C SER A 312 -4.05 6.16 22.67
N ASN A 313 -3.56 6.06 23.90
CA ASN A 313 -4.05 5.11 24.91
C ASN A 313 -5.54 5.33 25.26
N LYS A 314 -6.05 6.56 25.08
CA LYS A 314 -7.45 6.92 25.36
C LYS A 314 -8.42 6.12 24.49
N LEU A 315 -8.08 5.91 23.22
CA LEU A 315 -8.93 5.14 22.31
C LEU A 315 -8.86 3.64 22.56
N ASP A 316 -7.79 3.13 23.18
CA ASP A 316 -7.68 1.71 23.48
C ASP A 316 -8.73 1.26 24.50
N GLU A 317 -9.03 2.11 25.50
CA GLU A 317 -10.11 1.85 26.46
C GLU A 317 -11.47 1.84 25.78
N PHE A 318 -11.74 2.83 24.93
CA PHE A 318 -12.96 2.87 24.12
C PHE A 318 -13.11 1.59 23.28
N ILE A 319 -12.06 1.19 22.55
CA ILE A 319 -12.05 -0.01 21.72
C ILE A 319 -12.35 -1.24 22.57
N LYS A 320 -11.63 -1.41 23.69
CA LYS A 320 -11.79 -2.54 24.61
C LYS A 320 -13.19 -2.65 25.17
N LYS A 321 -13.81 -1.52 25.54
CA LYS A 321 -15.12 -1.49 26.18
C LYS A 321 -16.29 -1.57 25.20
N ASN A 322 -16.23 -0.84 24.10
CA ASN A 322 -17.41 -0.53 23.29
C ASN A 322 -17.47 -1.28 21.96
N ILE A 323 -16.34 -1.69 21.40
CA ILE A 323 -16.31 -2.32 20.07
C ILE A 323 -16.36 -3.85 20.16
N LYS A 324 -17.39 -4.44 19.56
CA LYS A 324 -17.52 -5.88 19.31
C LYS A 324 -17.02 -6.20 17.90
N THR A 325 -15.90 -6.90 17.82
CA THR A 325 -15.22 -7.28 16.58
C THR A 325 -16.06 -8.17 15.67
N ASP A 326 -16.88 -9.07 16.22
CA ASP A 326 -17.82 -9.88 15.41
C ASP A 326 -18.87 -9.03 14.70
N SER A 327 -19.42 -8.00 15.37
CA SER A 327 -20.36 -7.06 14.75
C SER A 327 -19.67 -6.25 13.66
N LEU A 328 -18.49 -5.71 13.96
CA LEU A 328 -17.69 -4.98 12.99
C LEU A 328 -17.34 -5.84 11.76
N LEU A 329 -16.97 -7.11 11.97
CA LEU A 329 -16.65 -8.04 10.88
C LEU A 329 -17.87 -8.35 10.01
N LYS A 330 -19.08 -8.44 10.59
CA LYS A 330 -20.33 -8.59 9.83
C LYS A 330 -20.60 -7.36 8.96
N GLU A 331 -20.42 -6.16 9.51
CA GLU A 331 -20.57 -4.90 8.77
C GLU A 331 -19.55 -4.78 7.62
N LEU A 332 -18.29 -5.15 7.86
CA LEU A 332 -17.25 -5.20 6.81
C LEU A 332 -17.58 -6.19 5.68
N LYS A 333 -18.18 -7.33 6.02
CA LYS A 333 -18.64 -8.31 5.03
C LYS A 333 -19.84 -7.81 4.23
N LEU A 334 -20.77 -7.10 4.87
CA LEU A 334 -21.90 -6.45 4.19
C LEU A 334 -21.39 -5.43 3.16
N ILE A 335 -20.47 -4.55 3.55
CA ILE A 335 -19.87 -3.58 2.63
C ILE A 335 -19.22 -4.30 1.44
N ALA A 336 -18.43 -5.35 1.71
CA ALA A 336 -17.76 -6.12 0.68
C ALA A 336 -18.73 -6.91 -0.24
N SER A 337 -19.94 -7.23 0.19
CA SER A 337 -20.95 -7.88 -0.66
C SER A 337 -21.69 -6.91 -1.58
N GLU A 338 -21.65 -5.61 -1.27
CA GLU A 338 -22.40 -4.55 -1.97
C GLU A 338 -21.63 -3.90 -3.12
N THR A 339 -20.38 -4.31 -3.33
CA THR A 339 -19.48 -3.84 -4.39
C THR A 339 -18.41 -4.88 -4.70
N LYS A 340 -17.90 -4.88 -5.92
CA LYS A 340 -16.77 -5.71 -6.35
C LYS A 340 -15.52 -4.85 -6.48
N LEU A 341 -14.40 -5.41 -6.01
CA LEU A 341 -13.10 -4.84 -6.27
C LEU A 341 -12.58 -5.25 -7.65
N GLN A 342 -11.88 -4.35 -8.30
CA GLN A 342 -11.24 -4.58 -9.59
C GLN A 342 -9.86 -3.92 -9.64
N LEU A 343 -8.95 -4.48 -10.43
CA LEU A 343 -7.71 -3.79 -10.79
C LEU A 343 -8.02 -2.67 -11.80
N MET A 344 -7.41 -1.52 -11.60
CA MET A 344 -7.60 -0.35 -12.45
C MET A 344 -6.27 0.36 -12.68
N ASP A 345 -6.07 0.97 -13.84
CA ASP A 345 -4.96 1.87 -14.07
C ASP A 345 -5.12 3.11 -13.17
N ASN A 346 -4.07 3.48 -12.44
CA ASN A 346 -4.15 4.60 -11.50
C ASN A 346 -4.51 5.92 -12.19
N SER A 347 -4.13 6.13 -13.46
CA SER A 347 -4.49 7.32 -14.24
C SER A 347 -6.00 7.47 -14.42
N GLN A 348 -6.71 6.35 -14.51
CA GLN A 348 -8.17 6.32 -14.67
C GLN A 348 -8.89 6.54 -13.34
N ASN A 349 -8.26 6.19 -12.21
CA ASN A 349 -8.82 6.27 -10.86
C ASN A 349 -9.04 7.73 -10.39
N VAL A 350 -8.24 8.68 -10.88
CA VAL A 350 -8.26 10.10 -10.45
C VAL A 350 -9.55 10.85 -10.83
N SER A 351 -10.36 10.29 -11.72
CA SER A 351 -11.54 10.93 -12.29
C SER A 351 -12.85 10.71 -11.52
N LYS A 352 -12.91 9.75 -10.59
CA LYS A 352 -14.13 9.40 -9.85
C LYS A 352 -14.18 10.11 -8.51
N GLY A 353 -14.72 11.33 -8.49
CA GLY A 353 -14.95 12.04 -7.21
C GLY A 353 -15.12 13.55 -7.28
N LYS A 354 -15.02 14.17 -8.46
CA LYS A 354 -15.42 15.58 -8.64
C LYS A 354 -16.92 15.65 -8.88
N LYS A 355 -17.71 15.56 -7.81
CA LYS A 355 -19.03 16.20 -7.75
C LYS A 355 -19.10 17.04 -6.50
#